data_AF-A0A8I0HCZ3-F1
#
_entry.id   AF-A0A8I0HCZ3-F1
#
_cell.length_a   1.000
_cell.length_b   1.000
_cell.length_c   1.000
_cell.angle_alpha   90.00
_cell.angle_beta   90.00
_cell.angle_gamma   90.00
#
_symmetry.space_group_name_H-M   'P 1'
#
loop_
_entity.id
_entity.type
_entity.pdbx_description
1 polymer ?
#
loop_
_entity_poly.entity_id
_entity_poly.type
_entity_poly.pdbx_seq_one_letter_code
_entity_poly.pdbx_strand_id
1 'polypeptide(L)'
;AFLGGVLRNTGSNLVLCPGSEYSVIEADEYDRSFHHLRPWLAVVTSTDPDHLDIYGDPAHYTEAFEIFTSLIKPDGYLLLHGG
;
A
#
# COMPACT_ATOMS: atom_id res chain seq x y z
N ALA A 1 9.60 3.79 -9.10
CA ALA A 1 8.21 3.52 -8.69
C ALA A 1 7.73 2.23 -9.34
N PHE A 2 6.92 1.44 -8.65
CA PHE A 2 6.29 0.22 -9.14
C PHE A 2 4.79 0.26 -8.86
N LEU A 3 3.97 -0.03 -9.87
CA LEU A 3 2.52 -0.03 -9.76
C LEU A 3 1.95 -1.35 -10.31
N GLY A 4 0.77 -1.74 -9.85
CA GLY A 4 0.07 -2.94 -10.33
C GLY A 4 -0.38 -2.81 -11.79
N GLY A 5 -0.56 -1.59 -12.29
CA GLY A 5 -0.98 -1.28 -13.65
C GLY A 5 0.09 -0.66 -14.55
N VAL A 6 -0.15 -0.67 -15.86
CA VAL A 6 0.68 0.03 -16.85
C VAL A 6 0.32 1.51 -16.86
N LEU A 7 1.29 2.36 -16.53
CA LEU A 7 1.12 3.81 -16.56
C LEU A 7 1.00 4.33 -18.00
N ARG A 8 -0.02 5.14 -18.27
CA ARG A 8 -0.29 5.67 -19.62
C ARG A 8 0.83 6.56 -20.17
N ASN A 9 1.54 7.28 -19.31
CA ASN A 9 2.58 8.24 -19.70
C ASN A 9 3.96 7.60 -19.88
N THR A 10 4.20 6.40 -19.34
CA THR A 10 5.48 5.70 -19.48
C THR A 10 5.37 4.40 -20.28
N GLY A 11 4.17 3.85 -20.46
CA GLY A 11 3.95 2.55 -21.09
C GLY A 11 4.51 1.38 -20.28
N SER A 12 4.83 1.60 -19.00
CA SER A 12 5.45 0.61 -18.10
C SER A 12 4.80 0.68 -16.72
N ASN A 13 4.84 -0.44 -15.99
CA ASN A 13 4.49 -0.49 -14.57
C ASN A 13 5.69 -0.18 -13.65
N LEU A 14 6.89 -0.08 -14.23
CA LEU A 14 8.14 0.25 -13.55
C LEU A 14 8.71 1.55 -14.10
N VAL A 15 8.97 2.50 -13.20
CA VAL A 15 9.65 3.77 -13.49
C VAL A 15 10.96 3.81 -12.71
N LEU A 16 12.08 3.82 -13.42
CA LEU A 16 13.41 3.91 -12.83
C LEU A 16 13.91 5.36 -12.91
N CYS A 17 14.40 5.88 -11.79
CA CYS A 17 15.05 7.19 -11.71
C CYS A 17 16.44 7.00 -11.07
N PRO A 18 17.51 6.95 -11.87
CA PRO A 18 18.86 6.82 -11.34
C PRO A 18 19.18 7.96 -10.36
N GLY A 19 19.66 7.61 -9.17
CA GLY A 19 19.97 8.57 -8.11
C GLY A 19 18.80 8.97 -7.21
N SER A 20 17.60 8.43 -7.43
CA SER A 20 16.50 8.59 -6.48
C SER A 20 16.79 7.80 -5.19
N GLU A 21 16.69 8.46 -4.04
CA GLU A 21 16.77 7.82 -2.72
C GLU A 21 15.48 7.10 -2.35
N TYR A 22 14.38 7.37 -3.08
CA TYR A 22 13.05 6.87 -2.77
C TYR A 22 12.55 5.87 -3.82
N SER A 23 11.84 4.87 -3.30
CA SER A 23 11.00 3.95 -4.07
C SER A 23 9.55 4.12 -3.65
N VAL A 24 8.67 4.37 -4.62
CA VAL A 24 7.22 4.43 -4.43
C VAL A 24 6.61 3.15 -4.99
N ILE A 25 5.76 2.50 -4.22
CA ILE A 25 5.14 1.22 -4.58
C ILE A 25 3.63 1.32 -4.31
N GLU A 26 2.82 0.84 -5.23
CA GLU A 26 1.40 0.52 -4.97
C GLU A 26 1.33 -0.71 -4.06
N ALA A 27 0.73 -0.54 -2.89
CA ALA A 27 0.56 -1.62 -1.92
C ALA A 27 -0.86 -2.17 -2.06
N ASP A 28 -0.97 -3.41 -2.54
CA ASP A 28 -2.25 -4.08 -2.80
C ASP A 28 -2.74 -4.80 -1.54
N GLU A 29 -3.96 -4.50 -1.13
CA GLU A 29 -4.65 -5.15 -0.02
C GLU A 29 -5.31 -6.48 -0.43
N TYR A 30 -5.60 -6.74 -1.70
CA TYR A 30 -6.44 -7.87 -2.15
C TYR A 30 -6.05 -9.21 -1.50
N ASP A 31 -4.77 -9.57 -1.56
CA ASP A 31 -4.23 -10.84 -1.06
C ASP A 31 -3.34 -10.70 0.19
N ARG A 32 -3.38 -9.53 0.85
CA ARG A 32 -2.48 -9.15 1.97
C ARG A 32 -1.00 -9.07 1.58
N SER A 33 -0.66 -8.95 0.30
CA SER A 33 0.74 -8.80 -0.13
C SER A 33 1.43 -7.59 0.52
N PHE A 34 0.70 -6.52 0.83
CA PHE A 34 1.21 -5.37 1.57
C PHE A 34 1.83 -5.68 2.94
N HIS A 35 1.57 -6.84 3.57
CA HIS A 35 2.17 -7.26 4.85
C HIS A 35 3.67 -7.60 4.73
N HIS A 36 4.15 -7.78 3.49
CA HIS A 36 5.57 -8.01 3.21
C HIS A 36 6.36 -6.71 3.08
N LEU A 37 5.70 -5.56 3.04
CA LEU A 37 6.34 -4.26 2.93
C LEU A 37 6.80 -3.76 4.32
N ARG A 38 7.83 -2.91 4.32
CA ARG A 38 8.31 -2.18 5.50
C ARG A 38 8.50 -0.71 5.12
N PRO A 39 7.41 0.05 4.94
CA PRO A 39 7.48 1.41 4.45
C PRO A 39 8.09 2.36 5.48
N TRP A 40 8.76 3.41 5.01
CA TRP A 40 9.05 4.57 5.85
C TRP A 40 7.88 5.58 5.83
N LEU A 41 7.17 5.67 4.71
CA LEU A 41 5.93 6.43 4.56
C LEU A 41 4.85 5.50 4.03
N ALA A 42 3.72 5.39 4.72
CA ALA A 42 2.52 4.72 4.24
C ALA A 42 1.41 5.75 4.00
N VAL A 43 0.68 5.59 2.90
CA VAL A 43 -0.48 6.41 2.55
C VAL A 43 -1.68 5.49 2.41
N VAL A 44 -2.73 5.74 3.19
CA VAL A 44 -4.00 5.01 3.12
C VAL A 44 -5.08 5.97 2.65
N THR A 45 -5.68 5.68 1.50
CA THR A 45 -6.64 6.55 0.82
C THR A 45 -8.10 6.23 1.18
N SER A 46 -8.41 4.94 1.37
CA SER A 46 -9.68 4.44 1.90
C SER A 46 -9.43 3.13 2.65
N THR A 47 -10.36 2.78 3.53
CA THR A 47 -10.45 1.48 4.22
C THR A 47 -11.87 0.92 4.14
N ASP A 48 -12.64 1.34 3.13
CA ASP A 48 -13.97 0.80 2.87
C ASP A 48 -13.87 -0.71 2.59
N PRO A 49 -14.65 -1.57 3.27
CA PRO A 49 -14.52 -3.02 3.11
C PRO A 49 -14.71 -3.46 1.66
N ASP A 50 -13.69 -4.10 1.11
CA ASP A 50 -13.70 -4.78 -0.19
C ASP A 50 -13.15 -6.22 -0.01
N HIS A 51 -13.26 -7.05 -1.05
CA HIS A 51 -12.65 -8.39 -1.08
C HIS A 51 -13.03 -9.28 0.12
N LEU A 52 -14.28 -9.14 0.61
CA LEU A 52 -14.78 -9.89 1.77
C LEU A 52 -14.88 -11.40 1.52
N ASP A 53 -14.84 -11.84 0.26
CA ASP A 53 -14.66 -13.23 -0.13
C ASP A 53 -13.27 -13.78 0.29
N ILE A 54 -12.27 -12.91 0.44
CA ILE A 54 -10.93 -13.23 0.93
C ILE A 54 -10.80 -12.93 2.42
N TYR A 55 -11.33 -11.79 2.86
CA TYR A 55 -11.20 -11.32 4.24
C TYR A 55 -12.22 -11.92 5.21
N GLY A 56 -13.33 -12.45 4.72
CA GLY A 56 -14.41 -13.01 5.52
C GLY A 56 -15.37 -11.93 6.03
N ASP A 57 -14.87 -10.95 6.77
CA ASP A 57 -15.69 -9.86 7.30
C ASP A 57 -14.94 -8.51 7.36
N PRO A 58 -15.68 -7.39 7.54
CA PRO A 58 -15.07 -6.05 7.63
C PRO A 58 -14.05 -5.87 8.77
N ALA A 59 -14.15 -6.65 9.85
CA ALA A 59 -13.23 -6.55 10.97
C ALA A 59 -11.85 -7.09 10.57
N HIS A 60 -11.80 -8.24 9.90
CA HIS A 60 -10.56 -8.79 9.36
C HIS A 60 -9.97 -7.94 8.22
N TYR A 61 -10.81 -7.27 7.43
CA TYR A 61 -10.34 -6.30 6.44
C TYR A 61 -9.63 -5.13 7.14
N THR A 62 -10.26 -4.55 8.17
CA THR A 62 -9.67 -3.45 8.97
C THR A 62 -8.38 -3.88 9.67
N GLU A 63 -8.38 -5.07 10.28
CA GLU A 63 -7.20 -5.67 10.94
C GLU A 63 -6.01 -5.76 9.97
N ALA A 64 -6.26 -6.04 8.69
CA ALA A 64 -5.18 -6.14 7.70
C ALA A 64 -4.47 -4.79 7.49
N PHE A 65 -5.22 -3.67 7.51
CA PHE A 65 -4.64 -2.32 7.45
C PHE A 65 -3.95 -1.95 8.77
N GLU A 66 -4.47 -2.38 9.92
CA GLU A 66 -3.79 -2.20 11.21
C GLU A 66 -2.43 -2.92 11.22
N ILE A 67 -2.38 -4.16 10.74
CA ILE A 67 -1.13 -4.90 10.57
C ILE A 67 -0.22 -4.14 9.61
N PHE A 68 -0.69 -3.75 8.43
CA PHE A 68 0.13 -3.02 7.45
C PHE A 68 0.73 -1.73 8.04
N THR A 69 -0.07 -0.92 8.72
CA THR A 69 0.39 0.34 9.33
C THR A 69 1.34 0.11 10.51
N SER A 70 1.22 -1.00 11.23
CA SER A 70 2.19 -1.39 12.28
C SER A 70 3.58 -1.71 11.73
N LEU A 71 3.70 -1.98 10.43
CA LEU A 71 4.95 -2.32 9.76
C LEU A 71 5.76 -1.09 9.30
N ILE A 72 5.23 0.12 9.53
CA ILE A 72 5.94 1.37 9.27
C ILE A 72 7.20 1.41 10.15
N LYS A 73 8.34 1.76 9.55
CA LYS A 73 9.62 1.84 10.25
C LYS A 73 9.56 2.86 11.40
N PRO A 74 10.41 2.70 12.44
CA PRO A 74 10.65 3.77 13.40
C PRO A 74 10.97 5.09 12.68
N ASP A 75 10.45 6.20 13.21
CA ASP A 75 10.54 7.55 12.63
C ASP A 75 9.88 7.72 11.24
N GLY A 76 9.05 6.76 10.85
CA GLY A 76 8.22 6.83 9.66
C GLY A 76 6.94 7.63 9.87
N TYR A 77 6.18 7.77 8.79
CA TYR A 77 4.94 8.55 8.76
C TYR A 77 3.78 7.72 8.21
N LEU A 78 2.61 7.95 8.78
CA LEU A 78 1.33 7.47 8.28
C LEU A 78 0.50 8.67 7.82
N LEU A 79 0.14 8.71 6.55
CA LEU A 79 -0.82 9.66 6.00
C LEU A 79 -2.15 8.94 5.78
N LEU A 80 -3.18 9.39 6.48
CA LEU A 80 -4.54 8.91 6.34
C LEU A 80 -5.38 9.98 5.67
N HIS A 81 -6.15 9.60 4.65
CA HIS A 81 -7.23 10.45 4.17
C HIS A 81 -8.41 10.35 5.15
N GLY A 82 -8.73 11.46 5.82
CA GLY A 82 -9.94 11.55 6.62
C GLY A 82 -11.15 11.65 5.70
N GLY A 83 -12.11 10.73 5.85
CA GLY A 83 -13.39 10.76 5.15
C GLY A 83 -14.24 11.98 5.48
#